data_AF-A0A434I390-F1
#
_entry.id   AF-A0A434I390-F1
#
_cell.length_a   1.000
_cell.length_b   1.000
_cell.length_c   1.000
_cell.angle_alpha   90.00
_cell.angle_beta   90.00
_cell.angle_gamma   90.00
#
_symmetry.space_group_name_H-M   'P 1'
#
loop_
_entity.id
_entity.type
_entity.pdbx_description
1 polymer ?
#
loop_
_entity_poly.entity_id
_entity_poly.type
_entity_poly.pdbx_seq_one_letter_code
_entity_poly.pdbx_strand_id
1 'polypeptide(L)'
;VYHTVVVAPATSNTVAKCVHGISDTLATNVFAQAGKCRVPAIVFACDTAPELETQAPHGLVKVYPRRIDLENTKQLKSFERTQVVESLADLEASLTRRRAELASDG
;
A
#
# COMPACT_ATOMS: atom_id res chain seq x y z
N VAL A 1 -17.92 10.26 7.25
CA VAL A 1 -17.32 10.15 5.90
C VAL A 1 -15.82 9.94 6.09
N TYR A 2 -15.22 8.98 5.40
CA TYR A 2 -13.76 8.74 5.48
C TYR A 2 -13.04 9.57 4.40
N HIS A 3 -11.92 10.21 4.76
CA HIS A 3 -11.18 11.12 3.87
C HIS A 3 -9.95 10.48 3.21
N THR A 4 -9.48 9.35 3.74
CA THR A 4 -8.29 8.62 3.27
C THR A 4 -8.41 7.14 3.69
N VAL A 5 -7.93 6.22 2.86
CA VAL A 5 -7.69 4.82 3.23
C VAL A 5 -6.19 4.57 3.38
N VAL A 6 -5.80 3.82 4.41
CA VAL A 6 -4.41 3.39 4.62
C VAL A 6 -4.37 1.88 4.73
N VAL A 7 -3.51 1.23 3.95
CA VAL A 7 -3.24 -0.22 4.04
C VAL A 7 -1.77 -0.40 4.40
N ALA A 8 -1.47 -0.68 5.66
CA ALA A 8 -0.11 -0.75 6.16
C ALA A 8 0.00 -1.74 7.35
N PRO A 9 0.84 -2.79 7.28
CA PRO A 9 1.52 -3.27 6.07
C PRO A 9 0.53 -3.86 5.03
N ALA A 10 0.89 -3.80 3.75
CA ALA A 10 0.21 -4.47 2.65
C ALA A 10 1.06 -5.63 2.13
N THR A 11 0.58 -6.86 2.34
CA THR A 11 1.21 -8.08 1.84
C THR A 11 1.11 -8.16 0.32
N SER A 12 2.03 -8.90 -0.34
CA SER A 12 1.93 -9.23 -1.78
C SER A 12 0.56 -9.78 -2.18
N ASN A 13 -0.10 -10.58 -1.33
CA ASN A 13 -1.46 -11.05 -1.58
C ASN A 13 -2.48 -9.90 -1.65
N THR A 14 -2.44 -8.97 -0.69
CA THR A 14 -3.33 -7.81 -0.71
C THR A 14 -3.06 -6.91 -1.92
N VAL A 15 -1.78 -6.66 -2.24
CA VAL A 15 -1.38 -5.88 -3.42
C VAL A 15 -1.89 -6.55 -4.71
N ALA A 16 -1.69 -7.85 -4.88
CA ALA A 16 -2.17 -8.60 -6.04
C ALA A 16 -3.70 -8.53 -6.17
N LYS A 17 -4.43 -8.72 -5.07
CA LYS A 17 -5.90 -8.59 -5.07
C LYS A 17 -6.35 -7.19 -5.48
N CYS A 18 -5.74 -6.15 -4.94
CA CYS A 18 -6.05 -4.77 -5.33
C CYS A 18 -5.78 -4.51 -6.82
N VAL A 19 -4.64 -4.96 -7.33
CA VAL A 19 -4.24 -4.83 -8.75
C VAL A 19 -5.22 -5.53 -9.68
N HIS A 20 -5.69 -6.72 -9.31
CA HIS A 20 -6.65 -7.49 -10.10
C HIS A 20 -8.12 -7.16 -9.81
N GLY A 21 -8.40 -6.16 -8.97
CA GLY A 21 -9.76 -5.75 -8.64
C GLY A 21 -10.54 -6.75 -7.78
N ILE A 22 -9.86 -7.66 -7.08
CA ILE A 22 -10.47 -8.64 -6.18
C ILE A 22 -10.74 -8.00 -4.81
N SER A 23 -12.01 -7.90 -4.43
CA SER A 23 -12.48 -7.21 -3.22
C SER A 23 -13.21 -8.15 -2.23
N ASP A 24 -12.59 -9.30 -1.95
CA ASP A 24 -13.14 -10.42 -1.14
C ASP A 24 -12.71 -10.41 0.34
N THR A 25 -11.89 -9.43 0.76
CA THR A 25 -11.50 -9.21 2.16
C THR A 25 -11.92 -7.81 2.60
N LEU A 26 -11.99 -7.57 3.90
CA LEU A 26 -12.30 -6.22 4.41
C LEU A 26 -11.33 -5.16 3.85
N ALA A 27 -10.01 -5.43 3.90
CA ALA A 27 -9.00 -4.49 3.42
C ALA A 27 -9.12 -4.22 1.91
N THR A 28 -9.24 -5.26 1.09
CA THR A 28 -9.35 -5.12 -0.37
C THR A 28 -10.69 -4.52 -0.80
N ASN A 29 -11.77 -4.77 -0.06
CA ASN A 29 -13.07 -4.16 -0.28
C ASN A 29 -13.06 -2.65 0.04
N VAL A 30 -12.51 -2.27 1.19
CA VAL A 30 -12.34 -0.86 1.56
C VAL A 30 -11.45 -0.12 0.56
N PHE A 31 -10.35 -0.73 0.11
CA PHE A 31 -9.49 -0.16 -0.94
C PHE A 31 -10.25 0.05 -2.25
N ALA A 32 -10.97 -0.97 -2.74
CA ALA A 32 -11.75 -0.87 -3.97
C ALA A 32 -12.85 0.19 -3.88
N GLN A 33 -13.54 0.28 -2.73
CA GLN A 33 -14.58 1.28 -2.50
C GLN A 33 -14.00 2.70 -2.41
N ALA A 34 -12.82 2.87 -1.82
CA ALA A 34 -12.13 4.16 -1.80
C ALA A 34 -11.84 4.67 -3.21
N GLY A 35 -11.35 3.80 -4.09
CA GLY A 35 -11.16 4.12 -5.51
C GLY A 35 -12.46 4.57 -6.18
N LYS A 36 -13.55 3.81 -6.01
CA LYS A 36 -14.89 4.15 -6.56
C LYS A 36 -15.41 5.49 -6.05
N CYS A 37 -15.14 5.83 -4.79
CA CYS A 37 -15.54 7.08 -4.16
C CYS A 37 -14.52 8.23 -4.34
N ARG A 38 -13.45 8.02 -5.11
CA ARG A 38 -12.35 8.99 -5.30
C ARG A 38 -11.65 9.42 -3.99
N VAL A 39 -11.70 8.57 -2.97
CA VAL A 39 -11.02 8.74 -1.68
C VAL A 39 -9.55 8.33 -1.87
N PRO A 40 -8.57 9.21 -1.54
CA PRO A 40 -7.15 8.87 -1.64
C PRO A 40 -6.76 7.65 -0.80
N ALA A 41 -5.85 6.84 -1.33
CA ALA A 41 -5.30 5.66 -0.66
C ALA A 41 -3.78 5.77 -0.48
N ILE A 42 -3.27 5.39 0.68
CA ILE A 42 -1.84 5.20 0.96
C ILE A 42 -1.62 3.71 1.24
N VAL A 43 -0.74 3.06 0.49
CA VAL A 43 -0.46 1.62 0.60
C VAL A 43 1.01 1.41 0.91
N PHE A 44 1.32 0.83 2.08
CA PHE A 44 2.69 0.46 2.45
C PHE A 44 2.95 -0.98 2.00
N ALA A 45 3.48 -1.14 0.79
CA ALA A 45 3.79 -2.45 0.22
C ALA A 45 5.09 -3.01 0.80
N CYS A 46 5.06 -4.27 1.23
CA CYS A 46 6.23 -4.91 1.85
C CYS A 46 7.19 -5.56 0.85
N ASP A 47 6.72 -5.90 -0.35
CA ASP A 47 7.47 -6.68 -1.36
C ASP A 47 7.88 -5.78 -2.55
N THR A 48 8.81 -4.85 -2.30
CA THR A 48 9.12 -3.72 -3.21
C THR A 48 10.49 -3.79 -3.87
N ALA A 49 11.44 -4.56 -3.31
CA ALA A 49 12.80 -4.70 -3.81
C ALA A 49 13.17 -6.18 -4.04
N PRO A 50 14.08 -6.49 -4.97
CA PRO A 50 14.47 -7.88 -5.27
C PRO A 50 15.08 -8.66 -4.10
N GLU A 51 15.63 -7.95 -3.12
CA GLU A 51 16.23 -8.51 -1.92
C GLU A 51 15.86 -7.61 -0.74
N LEU A 52 15.25 -8.19 0.29
CA LEU A 52 14.87 -7.51 1.52
C LEU A 52 15.30 -8.35 2.72
N GLU A 53 15.76 -7.71 3.78
CA GLU A 53 15.96 -8.37 5.06
C GLU A 53 14.69 -8.21 5.91
N THR A 54 14.15 -9.32 6.39
CA THR A 54 13.00 -9.32 7.31
C THR A 54 13.38 -9.96 8.64
N GLN A 55 12.75 -9.48 9.72
CA GLN A 55 12.87 -10.08 11.03
C GLN A 55 12.09 -11.40 11.06
N ALA A 56 12.75 -12.51 11.39
CA ALA A 56 12.13 -13.77 11.75
C ALA A 56 12.45 -14.14 13.21
N PRO A 57 11.77 -15.13 13.81
CA PRO A 57 12.03 -15.54 15.19
C PRO A 57 13.48 -15.92 15.48
N HIS A 58 14.24 -16.36 14.47
CA HIS A 58 15.62 -16.81 14.59
C HIS A 58 16.66 -15.79 14.08
N GLY A 59 16.25 -14.56 13.76
CA GLY A 59 17.14 -13.50 13.25
C GLY A 59 16.67 -12.92 11.94
N LEU A 60 17.53 -12.11 11.31
CA LEU A 60 17.27 -11.53 10.00
C LEU A 60 17.37 -12.60 8.92
N VAL A 61 16.37 -12.63 8.05
CA VAL A 61 16.31 -13.57 6.92
C VAL A 61 16.13 -12.77 5.65
N LYS A 62 16.85 -13.16 4.60
CA LYS A 62 16.67 -12.58 3.28
C LYS A 62 15.41 -13.15 2.64
N VAL A 63 14.55 -12.27 2.15
CA VAL A 63 13.42 -12.61 1.30
C VAL A 63 13.65 -12.04 -0.09
N TYR A 64 13.17 -12.77 -1.09
CA TYR A 64 13.36 -12.45 -2.50
C TYR A 64 11.99 -12.35 -3.15
N PRO A 65 11.39 -11.14 -3.20
CA PRO A 65 10.15 -10.91 -3.93
C PRO A 65 10.24 -11.43 -5.36
N ARG A 66 9.23 -12.19 -5.77
CA ARG A 66 9.20 -12.81 -7.10
C ARG A 66 8.85 -11.73 -8.11
N ARG A 67 9.08 -12.03 -9.39
CA ARG A 67 8.72 -11.15 -10.51
C ARG A 67 7.28 -10.63 -10.43
N ILE A 68 6.32 -11.51 -10.08
CA ILE A 68 4.90 -11.13 -9.95
C ILE A 68 4.65 -10.14 -8.82
N ASP A 69 5.39 -10.23 -7.72
CA ASP A 69 5.24 -9.34 -6.57
C ASP A 69 5.70 -7.92 -6.95
N LEU A 70 6.84 -7.82 -7.66
CA LEU A 70 7.38 -6.56 -8.18
C LEU A 70 6.48 -5.95 -9.28
N GLU A 71 5.95 -6.77 -10.20
CA GLU A 71 5.04 -6.35 -11.26
C GLU A 71 3.74 -5.80 -10.69
N ASN A 72 3.14 -6.47 -9.70
CA ASN A 72 1.93 -6.02 -9.04
C ASN A 72 2.17 -4.71 -8.27
N THR A 73 3.27 -4.58 -7.52
CA THR A 73 3.62 -3.33 -6.85
C THR A 73 3.78 -2.17 -7.84
N LYS A 74 4.46 -2.42 -8.98
CA LYS A 74 4.62 -1.44 -10.05
C LYS A 74 3.28 -1.05 -10.69
N GLN A 75 2.39 -2.01 -10.89
CA GLN A 75 1.05 -1.74 -11.44
C GLN A 75 0.18 -0.97 -10.43
N LEU A 76 0.26 -1.29 -9.14
CA LEU A 76 -0.48 -0.56 -8.11
C LEU A 76 -0.06 0.92 -8.04
N LYS A 77 1.24 1.22 -8.26
CA LYS A 77 1.76 2.59 -8.34
C LYS A 77 1.14 3.43 -9.46
N SER A 78 0.52 2.82 -10.47
CA SER A 78 -0.16 3.56 -11.55
C SER A 78 -1.65 3.80 -11.28
N PHE A 79 -2.19 3.34 -10.15
CA PHE A 79 -3.61 3.53 -9.84
C PHE A 79 -3.90 4.99 -9.49
N GLU A 80 -5.03 5.50 -9.97
CA GLU A 80 -5.46 6.86 -9.63
C GLU A 80 -5.60 7.03 -8.12
N ARG A 81 -5.15 8.18 -7.60
CA ARG A 81 -5.28 8.57 -6.19
C ARG A 81 -4.73 7.53 -5.20
N THR A 82 -3.78 6.71 -5.66
CA THR A 82 -3.11 5.68 -4.86
C THR A 82 -1.64 6.01 -4.74
N GLN A 83 -1.17 6.19 -3.50
CA GLN A 83 0.24 6.36 -3.21
C GLN A 83 0.79 5.08 -2.59
N VAL A 84 1.68 4.39 -3.31
CA VAL A 84 2.42 3.26 -2.76
C VAL A 84 3.72 3.75 -2.14
N VAL A 85 3.95 3.42 -0.88
CA VAL A 85 5.17 3.73 -0.12
C VAL A 85 5.92 2.44 0.20
N GLU A 86 7.25 2.53 0.32
CA GLU A 86 8.14 1.37 0.37
C GLU A 86 9.01 1.33 1.64
N SER A 87 8.92 2.37 2.47
CA SER A 87 9.58 2.46 3.77
C SER A 87 8.68 3.08 4.83
N LEU A 88 9.01 2.85 6.10
CA LEU A 88 8.30 3.48 7.22
C LEU A 88 8.40 5.02 7.17
N ALA A 89 9.58 5.54 6.79
CA ALA A 89 9.80 6.98 6.64
C ALA A 89 8.89 7.58 5.55
N ASP A 90 8.73 6.88 4.42
CA ASP A 90 7.83 7.33 3.34
C ASP A 90 6.36 7.28 3.78
N LEU A 91 5.98 6.29 4.58
CA LEU A 91 4.65 6.20 5.16
C LEU A 91 4.37 7.38 6.09
N GLU A 92 5.28 7.67 7.03
CA GLU A 92 5.18 8.81 7.94
C GLU A 92 5.10 10.15 7.19
N ALA A 93 5.96 10.35 6.19
CA ALA A 93 5.95 11.55 5.36
C ALA A 93 4.63 11.71 4.60
N SER A 94 4.07 10.60 4.09
CA SER A 94 2.81 10.61 3.34
C SER A 94 1.60 10.87 4.23
N LEU A 95 1.58 10.31 5.43
CA LEU A 95 0.56 10.61 6.44
C LEU A 95 0.62 12.07 6.89
N THR A 96 1.83 12.59 7.11
CA THR A 96 2.05 14.00 7.49
C THR A 96 1.56 14.95 6.41
N ARG A 97 1.93 14.72 5.14
CA ARG A 97 1.43 15.51 4.00
C ARG A 97 -0.10 15.46 3.93
N ARG A 98 -0.70 14.27 4.04
CA ARG A 98 -2.15 14.14 3.98
C ARG A 98 -2.87 14.87 5.12
N ARG A 99 -2.31 14.86 6.33
CA ARG A 99 -2.84 15.64 7.47
C ARG A 99 -2.78 17.14 7.20
N ALA A 100 -1.71 17.64 6.59
CA ALA A 100 -1.57 19.04 6.22
C ALA A 100 -2.61 19.48 5.16
N GLU A 101 -2.81 18.67 4.11
CA GLU A 101 -3.85 18.92 3.09
C GLU A 101 -5.26 19.02 3.71
N LEU A 102 -5.58 18.14 4.64
CA LEU A 102 -6.88 18.15 5.33
C LEU A 102 -7.07 19.37 6.25
N ALA A 103 -5.97 19.91 6.79
CA ALA A 103 -6.01 21.10 7.62
C ALA A 103 -6.14 22.39 6.79
N SER A 104 -5.71 22.38 5.52
CA SER A 104 -5.89 23.51 4.60
C SER A 104 -7.24 23.52 3.89
N ASP A 105 -7.92 22.38 3.82
CA ASP A 105 -9.23 22.20 3.16
C ASP A 105 -10.44 22.46 4.08
N GLY A 106 -10.20 22.81 5.36
CA GLY A 106 -11.22 23.12 6.37
C GLY A 106 -11.19 24.56 6.82
#